data_AF-A0A2N1MPV6-F1
#
_entry.id   AF-A0A2N1MPV6-F1
#
_cell.length_a   1.000
_cell.length_b   1.000
_cell.length_c   1.000
_cell.angle_alpha   90.00
_cell.angle_beta   90.00
_cell.angle_gamma   90.00
#
_symmetry.space_group_name_H-M   'P 1'
#
loop_
_entity.id
_entity.type
_entity.pdbx_description
1 polymer ?
#
loop_
_entity_poly.entity_id
_entity_poly.type
_entity_poly.pdbx_seq_one_letter_code
_entity_poly.pdbx_strand_id
1 'polypeptide(L)' 'MDDVTWLTESKHTLERILNIADEFNKMNNIQTNYEKFAMTTNEEIQTVDGKINIDFGSEIRKNRLESWGIEYKSQLTI' A
#
# COMPACT_ATOMS: atom_id res chain seq x y z
N MET A 1 -17.82 -3.53 7.45
CA MET A 1 -16.49 -2.90 7.44
C MET A 1 -15.82 -3.37 6.18
N ASP A 2 -15.54 -2.44 5.29
CA ASP A 2 -15.10 -2.64 3.90
C ASP A 2 -13.71 -2.05 3.65
N ASP A 3 -13.29 -1.06 4.45
CA ASP A 3 -11.93 -0.52 4.45
C ASP A 3 -10.99 -1.35 5.33
N VAL A 4 -9.81 -1.69 4.78
CA VAL A 4 -8.75 -2.46 5.45
C VAL A 4 -7.41 -1.75 5.29
N THR A 5 -6.64 -1.66 6.37
CA THR A 5 -5.29 -1.08 6.36
C THR A 5 -4.27 -2.12 6.80
N TRP A 6 -3.23 -2.33 6.00
CA TRP A 6 -2.11 -3.22 6.29
C TRP A 6 -0.88 -2.42 6.71
N LEU A 7 -0.25 -2.82 7.82
CA LEU A 7 1.00 -2.24 8.29
C LEU A 7 2.13 -3.26 8.11
N THR A 8 3.18 -2.85 7.42
CA THR A 8 4.31 -3.73 7.10
C THR A 8 5.61 -2.95 7.15
N GLU A 9 6.71 -3.64 7.49
CA GLU A 9 8.06 -3.07 7.50
C GLU A 9 8.69 -2.92 6.10
N SER A 10 8.17 -3.63 5.09
CA SER A 10 8.73 -3.60 3.74
C SER A 10 7.67 -3.72 2.65
N LYS A 11 7.95 -3.11 1.50
CA LYS A 11 7.14 -3.23 0.29
C LYS A 11 6.95 -4.68 -0.14
N HIS A 12 8.00 -5.51 -0.07
CA HIS A 12 7.92 -6.91 -0.49
C HIS A 12 6.96 -7.71 0.40
N THR A 13 6.98 -7.48 1.71
CA THR A 13 6.03 -8.10 2.64
C THR A 13 4.60 -7.66 2.34
N LEU A 14 4.39 -6.37 2.04
CA LEU A 14 3.08 -5.84 1.64
C LEU A 14 2.57 -6.53 0.36
N GLU A 15 3.38 -6.61 -0.69
CA GLU A 15 3.04 -7.30 -1.95
C GLU A 15 2.62 -8.75 -1.71
N ARG A 16 3.32 -9.46 -0.83
CA ARG A 16 2.98 -10.85 -0.49
C ARG A 16 1.64 -10.96 0.24
N ILE A 17 1.35 -10.07 1.19
CA ILE A 17 0.06 -10.02 1.89
C ILE A 17 -1.07 -9.69 0.92
N LEU A 18 -0.87 -8.71 0.04
CA LEU A 18 -1.85 -8.29 -0.95
C LEU A 18 -2.18 -9.40 -1.96
N ASN A 19 -1.19 -10.21 -2.35
CA ASN A 19 -1.43 -11.40 -3.17
C ASN A 19 -2.36 -12.41 -2.48
N ILE A 20 -2.09 -12.73 -1.21
CA ILE A 20 -2.92 -13.66 -0.43
C ILE A 20 -4.34 -13.10 -0.25
N ALA A 21 -4.47 -11.80 0.01
CA ALA A 21 -5.77 -11.14 0.17
C ALA A 21 -6.57 -11.12 -1.16
N ASP A 22 -5.92 -10.86 -2.29
CA ASP A 22 -6.53 -10.92 -3.61
C ASP A 22 -7.04 -12.33 -3.94
N GLU A 23 -6.24 -13.36 -3.68
CA GLU A 23 -6.65 -14.75 -3.85
C GLU A 23 -7.85 -15.11 -2.96
N PHE A 24 -7.82 -14.71 -1.68
CA PHE A 24 -8.94 -14.90 -0.77
C PHE A 24 -10.22 -14.22 -1.25
N ASN A 25 -10.12 -12.96 -1.69
CA ASN A 25 -11.27 -12.20 -2.18
C ASN A 25 -11.86 -12.85 -3.44
N LYS A 26 -11.01 -13.30 -4.38
CA LYS A 26 -11.43 -14.03 -5.58
C LYS A 26 -12.13 -15.34 -5.23
N MET A 27 -11.57 -16.13 -4.32
CA MET A 27 -12.17 -17.40 -3.86
C MET A 27 -13.56 -17.21 -3.23
N ASN A 28 -13.79 -16.08 -2.57
CA ASN A 28 -15.05 -15.76 -1.91
C ASN A 28 -15.98 -14.86 -2.76
N ASN A 29 -15.64 -14.61 -4.02
CA ASN A 29 -16.40 -13.75 -4.92
C ASN A 29 -16.64 -12.32 -4.36
N ILE A 30 -15.65 -11.81 -3.62
CA ILE A 30 -15.63 -10.46 -3.05
C ILE A 30 -15.00 -9.50 -4.07
N GLN A 31 -15.74 -8.48 -4.49
CA GLN A 31 -15.21 -7.42 -5.34
C GLN A 31 -14.33 -6.46 -4.55
N THR A 32 -13.10 -6.26 -5.04
CA THR A 32 -12.15 -5.30 -4.49
C THR A 32 -12.04 -4.08 -5.42
N ASN A 33 -12.13 -2.87 -4.86
CA ASN A 33 -11.92 -1.64 -5.62
C ASN A 33 -10.45 -1.19 -5.53
N TYR A 34 -9.66 -1.55 -6.53
CA TYR A 34 -8.23 -1.24 -6.57
C TYR A 34 -7.92 0.25 -6.77
N GLU A 35 -8.85 1.06 -7.27
CA GLU A 35 -8.63 2.50 -7.48
C GLU A 35 -8.53 3.29 -6.18
N LYS A 36 -9.07 2.73 -5.09
CA LYS A 36 -9.02 3.32 -3.76
C LYS A 36 -7.75 2.97 -2.98
N PHE A 37 -6.85 2.18 -3.55
CA PHE A 37 -5.63 1.78 -2.86
C PHE A 37 -4.69 2.98 -2.72
N ALA A 38 -4.35 3.27 -1.47
CA ALA A 38 -3.35 4.26 -1.11
C ALA A 38 -2.25 3.56 -0.31
N MET A 39 -1.01 3.95 -0.56
CA MET A 39 0.12 3.54 0.25
C MET A 39 0.67 4.74 0.98
N THR A 40 1.06 4.51 2.22
CA THR A 40 1.72 5.49 3.06
C THR A 40 3.01 4.89 3.58
N THR A 41 4.05 5.71 3.65
CA THR A 41 5.40 5.29 4.05
C THR A 41 6.04 6.37 4.90
N ASN A 42 6.91 5.97 5.81
CA ASN A 42 7.74 6.88 6.60
C ASN A 42 9.09 7.16 5.93
N GLU A 43 9.41 6.45 4.85
CA GLU A 43 10.65 6.57 4.09
C GLU A 43 10.46 7.42 2.83
N GLU A 44 11.50 8.14 2.41
CA GLU A 44 11.51 8.79 1.10
C GLU A 44 11.65 7.71 0.02
N ILE A 45 10.52 7.34 -0.59
CA ILE A 45 10.51 6.38 -1.70
C ILE A 45 10.58 7.15 -3.02
N GLN A 46 11.42 6.67 -3.94
CA GLN A 46 11.42 7.16 -5.32
C GLN A 46 10.07 6.84 -5.97
N THR A 47 9.31 7.89 -6.28
CA THR A 47 8.05 7.78 -7.01
C THR A 47 8.24 8.27 -8.43
N VAL A 48 7.47 7.70 -9.36
CA VAL A 48 7.31 8.27 -10.70
C VAL A 48 5.93 8.91 -10.72
N ASP A 49 5.89 10.23 -10.90
CA ASP A 49 4.65 11.04 -10.87
C ASP A 49 3.82 10.88 -9.58
N GLY A 50 4.47 10.74 -8.43
CA GLY A 50 3.78 10.55 -7.13
C GLY A 50 3.12 9.18 -6.97
N LYS A 51 3.42 8.23 -7.86
CA LYS A 51 2.91 6.86 -7.82
C LYS A 51 4.02 5.87 -7.49
N ILE A 52 3.64 4.82 -6.79
CA ILE A 52 4.48 3.66 -6.50
C ILE A 52 3.89 2.43 -7.18
N ASN A 53 4.74 1.63 -7.83
CA ASN A 53 4.33 0.35 -8.40
C ASN A 53 4.32 -0.70 -7.28
N ILE A 54 3.20 -1.38 -7.09
CA ILE A 54 3.03 -2.51 -6.17
C ILE A 54 2.61 -3.71 -7.01
N ASP A 55 3.33 -4.82 -6.87
CA ASP A 55 3.07 -6.06 -7.60
C ASP A 55 2.20 -7.01 -6.76
N PHE A 56 0.95 -7.22 -7.19
CA PHE A 56 0.06 -8.19 -6.57
C PHE A 56 -1.05 -8.59 -7.54
N GLY A 57 -1.66 -9.76 -7.36
CA GLY A 57 -2.82 -10.21 -8.15
C GLY A 57 -2.55 -10.17 -9.65
N SER A 58 -1.65 -11.03 -10.13
CA SER A 58 -1.24 -11.24 -11.53
C SER A 58 -0.87 -10.01 -12.38
N GLU A 59 -0.79 -8.81 -11.79
CA GLU A 59 -0.62 -7.54 -12.48
C GLU A 59 0.15 -6.53 -11.62
N ILE A 60 1.00 -5.72 -12.24
CA ILE A 60 1.66 -4.59 -11.56
C ILE A 60 0.67 -3.42 -11.48
N ARG A 61 0.34 -2.96 -10.27
CA ARG A 61 -0.58 -1.85 -10.04
C ARG A 61 0.13 -0.59 -9.59
N LYS A 62 -0.33 0.57 -10.08
CA LYS A 62 0.17 1.91 -9.70
C LYS A 62 -0.69 2.48 -8.58
N ASN A 63 -0.17 2.48 -7.36
CA ASN A 63 -0.85 3.03 -6.21
C ASN A 63 -0.43 4.49 -5.98
N ARG A 64 -1.37 5.29 -5.48
CA ARG A 64 -1.08 6.66 -5.02
C ARG A 64 -0.23 6.56 -3.75
N LEU A 65 0.89 7.28 -3.73
CA LEU A 65 1.67 7.47 -2.52
C LEU A 65 1.14 8.72 -1.80
N GLU A 66 0.68 8.55 -0.57
CA GLU A 66 0.27 9.66 0.29
C GLU A 66 1.41 9.98 1.24
N SER A 67 1.86 11.24 1.23
CA SER A 67 2.93 11.72 2.09
C SER A 67 2.36 12.19 3.42
N TRP A 68 2.90 11.72 4.54
CA TRP A 68 2.73 12.44 5.80
C TRP A 68 3.51 13.75 5.67
N GLY A 69 2.83 14.88 5.92
CA GLY A 69 3.51 16.13 6.18
C GLY A 69 4.66 15.90 7.17
N ILE A 70 5.81 16.50 6.89
CA ILE A 70 7.11 16.38 7.57
C ILE A 70 7.06 16.86 9.06
N GLU A 71 5.90 16.82 9.71
CA GLU A 71 5.67 17.40 11.03
C GLU A 71 6.03 16.48 12.20
N TYR A 72 6.20 15.16 11.99
CA TYR A 72 6.54 14.24 13.08
C TYR A 72 8.04 14.01 13.31
N LYS A 73 8.92 14.41 12.38
CA LYS A 73 10.37 14.27 12.59
C LYS A 73 10.92 15.24 13.63
N SER A 74 10.19 16.31 13.99
CA SER A 74 10.61 17.28 15.01
C SER A 74 10.23 16.89 16.45
N GLN A 75 9.38 15.87 16.65
CA GLN A 75 8.92 15.45 17.99
C GLN A 75 9.67 14.23 18.57
N LEU A 76 10.64 13.65 17.85
CA LEU A 76 11.39 12.46 18.27
C LEU A 76 12.91 12.69 18.38
N THR A 77 13.37 13.93 18.43
CA THR A 77 14.74 14.23 18.87
C THR A 77 14.76 14.19 20.40
N ILE A 78 15.20 13.06 20.96
CA ILE A 78 15.63 12.95 22.36
C ILE A 78 16.96 13.66 22.52
#